data_AF-A0A117SSY5-F1
#
_entry.id   AF-A0A117SSY5-F1
#
_cell.length_a   1.000
_cell.length_b   1.000
_cell.length_c   1.000
_cell.angle_alpha   90.00
_cell.angle_beta   90.00
_cell.angle_gamma   90.00
#
_symmetry.space_group_name_H-M   'P 1'
#
loop_
_entity.id
_entity.type
_entity.pdbx_description
1 polymer ?
#
loop_
_entity_poly.entity_id
_entity_poly.type
_entity_poly.pdbx_seq_one_letter_code
_entity_poly.pdbx_strand_id
1 'polypeptide(L)'
;MGKLESRMGALEDRMGRLEDRVGKLEGQIGDLGGRMDKIEEQLASLGRSFQIYNSTLLKVLSTKGVLTGVEAEALAGYLSLVPPARSKYYTEEVRQRLIELIKAVREGRYTAADVRELGRIAELMEKEWEETGRRDLLDYYLKLQMLVAILEGILVSRGEWPREELWA
;
A
#
# COMPACT_ATOMS: atom_id res chain seq x y z
N MET A 1 53.61 41.20 -5.46
CA MET A 1 52.29 41.45 -6.05
C MET A 1 51.96 40.48 -7.18
N GLY A 2 52.68 40.44 -8.30
CA GLY A 2 52.31 39.60 -9.46
C GLY A 2 52.00 38.12 -9.19
N LYS A 3 52.77 37.40 -8.35
CA LYS A 3 52.46 35.99 -8.01
C LYS A 3 51.14 35.81 -7.24
N LEU A 4 50.73 36.82 -6.46
CA LEU A 4 49.48 36.78 -5.70
C LEU A 4 48.29 37.02 -6.64
N GLU A 5 48.39 38.00 -7.53
CA GLU A 5 47.40 38.28 -8.58
C GLU A 5 47.19 37.08 -9.49
N SER A 6 48.26 36.42 -9.94
CA SER A 6 48.13 35.20 -10.75
C SER A 6 47.45 34.05 -10.00
N ARG A 7 47.71 33.90 -8.70
CA ARG A 7 47.02 32.89 -7.87
C ARG A 7 45.55 33.23 -7.66
N MET A 8 45.23 34.51 -7.56
CA MET A 8 43.86 35.00 -7.36
C MET A 8 43.03 34.80 -8.63
N GLY A 9 43.55 35.14 -9.81
CA GLY A 9 42.88 34.84 -11.08
C GLY A 9 42.68 33.34 -11.31
N ALA A 10 43.68 32.51 -10.97
CA ALA A 10 43.52 31.06 -11.05
C ALA A 10 42.46 30.49 -10.07
N LEU A 11 42.20 31.18 -8.95
CA LEU A 11 41.13 30.82 -8.02
C LEU A 11 39.75 31.24 -8.56
N GLU A 12 39.63 32.44 -9.14
CA GLU A 12 38.42 32.91 -9.80
C GLU A 12 38.00 31.96 -10.94
N ASP A 13 38.94 31.57 -11.80
CA ASP A 13 38.70 30.60 -12.88
C ASP A 13 38.27 29.22 -12.35
N ARG A 14 38.76 28.83 -11.18
CA ARG A 14 38.35 27.57 -10.53
C ARG A 14 36.96 27.70 -9.92
N MET A 15 36.63 28.86 -9.36
CA MET A 15 35.34 29.15 -8.76
C MET A 15 34.24 29.19 -9.82
N GLY A 16 34.44 29.89 -10.94
CA GLY A 16 33.48 29.89 -12.05
C GLY A 16 33.23 28.48 -12.62
N ARG A 17 34.29 27.67 -12.79
CA ARG A 17 34.14 26.26 -13.19
C ARG A 17 33.40 25.40 -12.15
N LEU A 18 33.48 25.75 -10.87
CA LEU A 18 32.70 25.06 -9.83
C LEU A 18 31.23 25.46 -9.89
N GLU A 19 30.93 26.75 -10.06
CA GLU A 19 29.57 27.26 -10.23
C GLU A 19 28.88 26.60 -11.43
N ASP A 20 29.55 26.53 -12.59
CA ASP A 20 29.04 25.85 -13.77
C ASP A 20 28.73 24.36 -13.53
N ARG A 21 29.58 23.68 -12.75
CA ARG A 21 29.39 22.27 -12.40
C ARG A 21 28.23 22.09 -11.43
N VAL A 22 28.08 22.99 -10.46
CA VAL A 22 26.96 22.98 -9.52
C VAL A 22 25.64 23.20 -10.26
N GLY A 23 25.55 24.20 -11.14
CA GLY A 23 24.34 24.44 -11.94
C GLY A 23 23.94 23.25 -12.82
N LYS A 24 24.93 22.55 -13.41
CA LYS A 24 24.66 21.30 -14.15
C LYS A 24 24.13 20.17 -13.25
N LEU A 25 24.67 20.04 -12.04
CA LEU A 25 24.20 19.04 -11.08
C LEU A 25 22.79 19.34 -10.59
N GLU A 26 22.46 20.60 -10.32
CA GLU A 26 21.10 21.03 -9.96
C GLU A 26 20.10 20.69 -11.06
N GLY A 27 20.45 20.95 -12.32
CA GLY A 27 19.63 20.54 -13.47
C GLY A 27 19.42 19.03 -13.55
N GLN A 28 20.48 18.24 -13.39
CA GLN A 28 20.39 16.78 -13.39
C GLN A 28 19.52 16.24 -12.23
N ILE A 29 19.60 16.86 -11.04
CA ILE A 29 18.77 16.51 -9.89
C ILE A 29 17.30 16.83 -10.19
N GLY A 30 17.01 17.97 -10.80
CA GLY A 30 15.66 18.32 -11.24
C GLY A 30 15.07 17.30 -12.22
N ASP A 31 15.85 16.91 -13.23
CA ASP A 31 15.45 15.89 -14.21
C ASP A 31 15.20 14.52 -13.56
N LEU A 32 16.02 14.14 -12.57
CA LEU A 32 15.82 12.91 -11.80
C LEU A 32 14.54 12.96 -10.96
N GLY A 33 14.23 14.10 -10.34
CA GLY A 33 12.98 14.32 -9.62
C GLY A 33 11.77 14.09 -10.52
N GLY A 34 11.71 14.74 -11.68
CA GLY A 34 10.60 14.57 -12.62
C GLY A 34 10.47 13.14 -13.17
N ARG A 35 11.58 12.41 -13.34
CA ARG A 35 11.54 10.98 -13.71
C ARG A 35 10.98 10.11 -12.57
N MET A 36 11.32 10.40 -11.32
CA MET A 36 10.79 9.69 -10.16
C MET A 36 9.29 9.90 -10.01
N ASP A 37 8.80 11.13 -10.17
CA ASP A 37 7.36 11.42 -10.10
C ASP A 37 6.58 10.60 -11.14
N LYS A 38 7.09 10.54 -12.38
CA LYS A 38 6.48 9.73 -13.45
C LYS A 38 6.49 8.23 -13.14
N ILE A 39 7.55 7.72 -12.50
CA ILE A 39 7.61 6.33 -12.06
C ILE A 39 6.56 6.07 -10.97
N GLU A 40 6.41 6.98 -9.99
CA GLU A 40 5.37 6.86 -8.97
C GLU A 40 3.96 6.81 -9.58
N GLU A 41 3.66 7.67 -10.55
CA GLU A 41 2.39 7.66 -11.28
C GLU A 41 2.14 6.34 -12.03
N GLN A 42 3.16 5.83 -12.72
CA GLN A 42 3.09 4.56 -13.44
C GLN A 42 2.86 3.38 -12.49
N LEU A 43 3.56 3.35 -11.35
CA LEU A 43 3.38 2.32 -10.33
C LEU A 43 2.00 2.38 -9.68
N ALA A 44 1.48 3.59 -9.39
CA ALA A 44 0.12 3.76 -8.90
C ALA A 44 -0.92 3.26 -9.92
N SER A 45 -0.71 3.52 -11.20
CA SER A 45 -1.55 3.00 -12.28
C SER A 45 -1.53 1.47 -12.36
N LEU A 46 -0.34 0.88 -12.31
CA LEU A 46 -0.17 -0.58 -12.28
C LEU A 46 -0.86 -1.20 -11.07
N GLY A 47 -0.73 -0.59 -9.89
CA GLY A 47 -1.43 -1.00 -8.67
C GLY A 47 -2.94 -1.02 -8.87
N ARG A 48 -3.53 0.04 -9.44
CA ARG A 48 -4.96 0.08 -9.76
C ARG A 48 -5.37 -1.01 -10.75
N SER A 49 -4.61 -1.23 -11.82
CA SER A 49 -4.88 -2.30 -12.79
C SER A 49 -4.84 -3.68 -12.14
N PHE A 50 -3.88 -3.94 -11.24
CA PHE A 50 -3.79 -5.19 -10.50
C PHE A 50 -5.00 -5.40 -9.57
N GLN A 51 -5.45 -4.34 -8.88
CA GLN A 51 -6.66 -4.39 -8.05
C GLN A 51 -7.91 -4.72 -8.87
N ILE A 52 -8.11 -4.07 -10.02
CA ILE A 52 -9.25 -4.34 -10.93
C ILE A 52 -9.20 -5.77 -11.47
N TYR A 53 -8.02 -6.25 -11.85
CA TYR A 53 -7.84 -7.62 -12.31
C TYR A 53 -8.20 -8.62 -11.21
N ASN A 54 -7.68 -8.43 -10.00
CA ASN A 54 -7.96 -9.32 -8.88
C ASN A 54 -9.44 -9.33 -8.51
N SER A 55 -10.10 -8.17 -8.42
CA SER A 55 -11.54 -8.13 -8.10
C SER A 55 -12.37 -8.84 -9.17
N THR A 56 -12.03 -8.68 -10.45
CA THR A 56 -12.67 -9.39 -11.56
C THR A 56 -12.45 -10.90 -11.46
N LEU A 57 -11.21 -11.32 -11.20
CA LEU A 57 -10.86 -12.73 -11.04
C LEU A 57 -11.63 -13.34 -9.86
N LEU A 58 -11.65 -12.68 -8.70
CA LEU A 58 -12.39 -13.12 -7.52
C LEU A 58 -13.89 -13.24 -7.80
N LYS A 59 -14.48 -12.28 -8.52
CA LYS A 59 -15.89 -12.34 -8.94
C LYS A 59 -16.15 -13.57 -9.82
N VAL A 60 -15.28 -13.86 -10.78
CA VAL A 60 -15.39 -15.05 -11.64
C VAL A 60 -15.25 -16.33 -10.82
N LEU A 61 -14.26 -16.42 -9.93
CA LEU A 61 -14.01 -17.60 -9.09
C LEU A 61 -15.13 -17.84 -8.08
N SER A 62 -15.67 -16.79 -7.46
CA SER A 62 -16.85 -16.85 -6.60
C SER A 62 -18.07 -17.34 -7.37
N THR A 63 -18.32 -16.78 -8.56
CA THR A 63 -19.44 -17.21 -9.42
C THR A 63 -19.32 -18.68 -9.82
N LYS A 64 -18.10 -19.16 -10.05
CA LYS A 64 -17.80 -20.57 -10.37
C LYS A 64 -17.81 -21.49 -9.14
N GLY A 65 -17.93 -20.94 -7.92
CA GLY A 65 -17.91 -21.70 -6.68
C GLY A 65 -16.57 -22.38 -6.37
N VAL A 66 -15.46 -21.88 -6.94
CA VAL A 66 -14.13 -22.48 -6.81
C VAL A 66 -13.24 -21.80 -5.76
N LEU A 67 -13.68 -20.69 -5.15
CA LEU A 67 -12.99 -20.10 -4.00
C LEU A 67 -13.10 -21.04 -2.81
N THR A 68 -11.96 -21.51 -2.29
CA THR A 68 -11.90 -22.39 -1.13
C THR A 68 -11.29 -21.65 0.07
N GLY A 69 -11.22 -22.32 1.23
CA GLY A 69 -10.53 -21.77 2.40
C GLY A 69 -9.02 -21.59 2.17
N VAL A 70 -8.41 -22.38 1.27
CA VAL A 70 -6.95 -22.42 1.07
C VAL A 70 -6.41 -21.09 0.54
N GLU A 71 -7.11 -20.45 -0.39
CA GLU A 71 -6.71 -19.14 -0.92
C GLU A 71 -6.75 -18.05 0.16
N ALA A 72 -7.79 -18.07 1.01
CA ALA A 72 -7.95 -17.14 2.11
C ALA A 72 -6.89 -17.34 3.19
N GLU A 73 -6.60 -18.59 3.55
CA GLU A 73 -5.57 -18.96 4.52
C GLU A 73 -4.18 -18.52 4.04
N ALA A 74 -3.85 -18.71 2.76
CA ALA A 74 -2.59 -18.28 2.17
C ALA A 74 -2.41 -16.77 2.22
N LEU A 75 -3.43 -16.00 1.83
CA LEU A 75 -3.40 -14.54 1.87
C LEU A 75 -3.35 -13.98 3.30
N ALA A 76 -4.11 -14.56 4.23
CA ALA A 76 -4.01 -14.21 5.63
C ALA A 76 -2.61 -14.53 6.20
N GLY A 77 -1.93 -15.56 5.68
CA GLY A 77 -0.52 -15.84 5.93
C GLY A 77 0.39 -14.63 5.62
N TYR A 78 0.26 -14.05 4.43
CA TYR A 78 1.03 -12.85 4.02
C TYR A 78 0.70 -11.60 4.84
N LEU A 79 -0.48 -11.55 5.46
CA LEU A 79 -0.94 -10.45 6.32
C LEU A 79 -0.48 -10.58 7.79
N SER A 80 0.30 -11.61 8.14
CA SER A 80 0.76 -11.82 9.52
C SER A 80 1.66 -10.71 10.05
N LEU A 81 2.32 -9.95 9.19
CA LEU A 81 3.13 -8.79 9.59
C LEU A 81 2.24 -7.53 9.67
N VAL A 82 1.48 -7.43 10.76
CA VAL A 82 0.55 -6.32 10.98
C VAL A 82 1.31 -5.02 11.30
N PRO A 83 1.09 -3.91 10.56
CA PRO A 83 1.74 -2.64 10.78
C PRO A 83 1.58 -2.15 12.23
N PRO A 84 2.60 -1.47 12.79
CA PRO A 84 2.50 -0.93 14.14
C PRO A 84 1.38 0.12 14.22
N ALA A 85 0.66 0.15 15.34
CA ALA A 85 -0.31 1.20 15.59
C ALA A 85 0.44 2.50 15.88
N ARG A 86 -0.01 3.57 15.25
CA ARG A 86 0.37 4.94 15.59
C ARG A 86 -0.83 5.81 15.28
N SER A 87 -1.10 6.76 16.15
CA SER A 87 -2.04 7.86 15.94
C SER A 87 -3.53 7.45 16.10
N LYS A 88 -4.45 7.95 15.28
CA LYS A 88 -5.78 8.46 15.68
C LYS A 88 -6.94 7.52 15.36
N TYR A 89 -6.91 6.86 14.20
CA TYR A 89 -7.91 5.93 13.70
C TYR A 89 -7.43 4.48 13.80
N TYR A 90 -6.15 4.22 13.54
CA TYR A 90 -5.55 2.89 13.67
C TYR A 90 -4.82 2.74 15.02
N THR A 91 -5.59 2.50 16.08
CA THR A 91 -5.11 2.36 17.47
C THR A 91 -4.55 0.97 17.76
N GLU A 92 -3.93 0.78 18.94
CA GLU A 92 -3.41 -0.52 19.34
C GLU A 92 -4.52 -1.54 19.57
N GLU A 93 -5.69 -1.11 20.02
CA GLU A 93 -6.88 -1.97 20.15
C GLU A 93 -7.35 -2.47 18.78
N VAL A 94 -7.40 -1.58 17.78
CA VAL A 94 -7.74 -1.91 16.39
C VAL A 94 -6.71 -2.88 15.80
N ARG A 95 -5.42 -2.61 16.03
CA ARG A 95 -4.33 -3.48 15.62
C ARG A 95 -4.42 -4.87 16.26
N GLN A 96 -4.66 -4.94 17.55
CA GLN A 96 -4.75 -6.23 18.26
C GLN A 96 -5.96 -7.03 17.78
N ARG A 97 -7.09 -6.35 17.54
CA ARG A 97 -8.28 -6.97 16.95
C ARG A 97 -7.98 -7.52 15.54
N LEU A 98 -7.25 -6.77 14.72
CA LEU A 98 -6.82 -7.26 13.41
C LEU A 98 -5.95 -8.52 13.51
N ILE A 99 -4.98 -8.56 14.44
CA ILE A 99 -4.12 -9.74 14.66
C ILE A 99 -4.97 -10.98 14.97
N GLU A 100 -5.97 -10.84 15.85
CA GLU A 100 -6.88 -11.94 16.21
C GLU A 100 -7.68 -12.42 15.01
N LEU A 101 -8.25 -11.50 14.23
CA LEU A 101 -9.05 -11.82 13.05
C LEU A 101 -8.22 -12.51 11.96
N ILE A 102 -7.01 -12.01 11.68
CA ILE A 102 -6.09 -12.64 10.71
C ILE A 102 -5.72 -14.06 11.17
N LYS A 103 -5.47 -14.27 12.48
CA LYS A 103 -5.23 -15.61 13.03
C LYS A 103 -6.46 -16.52 12.85
N ALA A 104 -7.65 -16.03 13.15
CA ALA A 104 -8.90 -16.78 13.01
C ALA A 104 -9.13 -17.21 11.55
N VAL A 105 -8.88 -16.32 10.59
CA VAL A 105 -8.94 -16.63 9.16
C VAL A 105 -7.94 -17.70 8.75
N ARG A 106 -6.68 -17.60 9.19
CA ARG A 106 -5.64 -18.62 8.92
C ARG A 106 -5.98 -20.00 9.46
N GLU A 107 -6.79 -20.06 10.51
CA GLU A 107 -7.23 -21.31 11.12
C GLU A 107 -8.59 -21.78 10.57
N GLY A 108 -9.15 -21.06 9.59
CA GLY A 108 -10.45 -21.38 8.97
C GLY A 108 -11.65 -21.12 9.88
N ARG A 109 -11.48 -20.38 10.98
CA ARG A 109 -12.48 -20.17 12.05
C ARG A 109 -12.95 -18.72 12.11
N TYR A 110 -13.62 -18.25 11.07
CA TYR A 110 -14.14 -16.89 10.96
C TYR A 110 -15.63 -16.88 10.64
N THR A 111 -16.30 -15.80 11.00
CA THR A 111 -17.74 -15.56 10.78
C THR A 111 -17.96 -14.37 9.85
N ALA A 112 -19.20 -14.18 9.38
CA ALA A 112 -19.59 -12.95 8.68
C ALA A 112 -19.33 -11.68 9.51
N ALA A 113 -19.51 -11.72 10.82
CA ALA A 113 -19.20 -10.57 11.68
C ALA A 113 -17.70 -10.25 11.70
N ASP A 114 -16.84 -11.28 11.70
CA ASP A 114 -15.39 -11.11 11.63
C ASP A 114 -14.97 -10.48 10.30
N VAL A 115 -15.58 -10.88 9.19
CA VAL A 115 -15.30 -10.31 7.85
C VAL A 115 -15.73 -8.84 7.76
N ARG A 116 -16.89 -8.48 8.33
CA ARG A 116 -17.31 -7.06 8.42
C ARG A 116 -16.34 -6.24 9.26
N GLU A 117 -15.86 -6.77 10.37
CA GLU A 117 -14.87 -6.08 11.20
C GLU A 117 -13.53 -5.92 10.48
N LEU A 118 -13.08 -6.91 9.71
CA LEU A 118 -11.90 -6.76 8.84
C LEU A 118 -12.07 -5.61 7.83
N GLY A 119 -13.25 -5.49 7.22
CA GLY A 119 -13.60 -4.36 6.34
C GLY A 119 -13.56 -3.01 7.06
N ARG A 120 -14.17 -2.92 8.25
CA ARG A 120 -14.13 -1.71 9.09
C ARG A 120 -12.70 -1.30 9.47
N ILE A 121 -11.85 -2.27 9.81
CA ILE A 121 -10.45 -2.01 10.15
C ILE A 121 -9.69 -1.49 8.93
N ALA A 122 -9.95 -2.04 7.74
CA ALA A 122 -9.36 -1.56 6.50
C ALA A 122 -9.72 -0.07 6.25
N GLU A 123 -10.98 0.33 6.43
CA GLU A 123 -11.38 1.75 6.34
C GLU A 123 -10.67 2.65 7.36
N LEU A 124 -10.42 2.15 8.58
CA LEU A 124 -9.66 2.91 9.58
C LEU A 124 -8.20 3.11 9.16
N MET A 125 -7.59 2.12 8.50
CA MET A 125 -6.23 2.24 7.96
C MET A 125 -6.15 3.27 6.84
N GLU A 126 -7.16 3.30 5.95
CA GLU A 126 -7.26 4.30 4.89
C GLU A 126 -7.38 5.72 5.48
N LYS A 127 -8.28 5.92 6.45
CA LYS A 127 -8.43 7.21 7.16
C LYS A 127 -7.15 7.64 7.86
N GLU A 128 -6.42 6.72 8.49
CA GLU A 128 -5.12 7.02 9.10
C GLU A 128 -4.08 7.42 8.06
N TRP A 129 -4.06 6.76 6.90
CA TRP A 129 -3.18 7.12 5.80
C TRP A 129 -3.52 8.51 5.24
N GLU A 130 -4.79 8.83 5.02
CA GLU A 130 -5.23 10.16 4.57
C GLU A 130 -4.79 11.27 5.54
N GLU A 131 -4.87 11.03 6.85
CA GLU A 131 -4.48 11.99 7.88
C GLU A 131 -2.95 12.14 8.01
N THR A 132 -2.20 11.04 7.92
CA THR A 132 -0.78 11.00 8.33
C THR A 132 0.22 10.77 7.21
N GLY A 133 -0.23 10.37 6.02
CA GLY A 133 0.63 9.97 4.91
C GLY A 133 1.36 8.64 5.11
N ARG A 134 0.95 7.82 6.09
CA ARG A 134 1.53 6.50 6.38
C ARG A 134 1.34 5.50 5.24
N ARG A 135 2.27 5.48 4.27
CA ARG A 135 2.22 4.59 3.10
C ARG A 135 2.18 3.10 3.47
N ASP A 136 2.74 2.70 4.61
CA ASP A 136 2.69 1.32 5.10
C ASP A 136 1.26 0.84 5.42
N LEU A 137 0.37 1.74 5.85
CA LEU A 137 -1.04 1.44 6.07
C LEU A 137 -1.82 1.34 4.77
N LEU A 138 -1.53 2.19 3.79
CA LEU A 138 -2.14 2.10 2.46
C LEU A 138 -1.82 0.74 1.80
N ASP A 139 -0.55 0.33 1.84
CA ASP A 139 -0.11 -0.95 1.28
C ASP A 139 -0.77 -2.14 1.96
N TYR A 140 -0.99 -2.05 3.27
CA TYR A 140 -1.65 -3.11 4.04
C TYR A 140 -3.16 -3.12 3.81
N TYR A 141 -3.80 -1.94 3.79
CA TYR A 141 -5.21 -1.74 3.48
C TYR A 141 -5.61 -2.44 2.17
N LEU A 142 -4.85 -2.23 1.10
CA LEU A 142 -5.13 -2.84 -0.20
C LEU A 142 -5.11 -4.37 -0.14
N LYS A 143 -4.19 -4.96 0.61
CA LYS A 143 -4.10 -6.42 0.79
C LYS A 143 -5.22 -6.95 1.70
N LEU A 144 -5.58 -6.17 2.72
CA LEU A 144 -6.67 -6.52 3.64
C LEU A 144 -8.02 -6.50 2.92
N GLN A 145 -8.27 -5.50 2.07
CA GLN A 145 -9.45 -5.45 1.20
C GLN A 145 -9.53 -6.67 0.27
N MET A 146 -8.40 -7.09 -0.31
CA MET A 146 -8.36 -8.33 -1.10
C MET A 146 -8.68 -9.59 -0.28
N LEU A 147 -8.32 -9.64 1.01
CA LEU A 147 -8.70 -10.75 1.88
C LEU A 147 -10.20 -10.71 2.18
N VAL A 148 -10.76 -9.56 2.55
CA VAL A 148 -12.20 -9.37 2.81
C VAL A 148 -13.02 -9.83 1.61
N ALA A 149 -12.67 -9.34 0.43
CA ALA A 149 -13.18 -9.72 -0.88
C ALA A 149 -13.30 -11.25 -1.10
N ILE A 150 -12.26 -12.00 -0.73
CA ILE A 150 -12.23 -13.47 -0.85
C ILE A 150 -13.16 -14.10 0.18
N LEU A 151 -13.07 -13.65 1.42
CA LEU A 151 -13.86 -14.19 2.53
C LEU A 151 -15.36 -13.99 2.29
N GLU A 152 -15.78 -12.85 1.77
CA GLU A 152 -17.16 -12.59 1.36
C GLU A 152 -17.62 -13.58 0.27
N GLY A 153 -16.81 -13.77 -0.77
CA GLY A 153 -17.10 -14.75 -1.82
C GLY A 153 -17.26 -16.19 -1.29
N ILE A 154 -16.43 -16.57 -0.31
CA ILE A 154 -16.53 -17.87 0.37
C ILE A 154 -17.81 -17.93 1.22
N LEU A 155 -18.12 -16.91 2.02
CA LEU A 155 -19.31 -16.90 2.86
C LEU A 155 -20.61 -16.90 2.03
N VAL A 156 -20.62 -16.22 0.88
CA VAL A 156 -21.72 -16.29 -0.09
C VAL A 156 -21.93 -17.71 -0.59
N SER A 157 -20.85 -18.45 -0.88
CA SER A 157 -20.96 -19.85 -1.30
C SER A 157 -21.56 -20.76 -0.21
N ARG A 158 -21.39 -20.38 1.07
CA ARG A 158 -21.95 -21.08 2.24
C ARG A 158 -23.36 -20.62 2.62
N GLY A 159 -23.87 -19.55 2.00
CA GLY A 159 -25.15 -18.93 2.35
C GLY A 159 -25.10 -18.12 3.65
N GLU A 160 -23.91 -17.78 4.13
CA GLU A 160 -23.65 -17.03 5.37
C GLU A 160 -23.47 -15.52 5.12
N TRP A 161 -23.50 -15.09 3.86
CA TRP A 161 -23.40 -13.69 3.44
C TRP A 161 -24.43 -13.37 2.35
N PRO A 162 -25.16 -12.24 2.45
CA PRO A 162 -26.12 -11.84 1.43
C PRO A 162 -25.43 -11.54 0.10
N ARG A 163 -25.90 -12.15 -1.00
CA ARG A 163 -25.31 -11.94 -2.33
C ARG A 163 -25.45 -10.49 -2.81
N GLU A 164 -26.46 -9.80 -2.33
CA GLU A 164 -26.78 -8.41 -2.68
C GLU A 164 -25.80 -7.42 -2.05
N GLU A 165 -25.11 -7.82 -0.98
CA GLU A 165 -24.11 -7.00 -0.27
C GLU A 165 -22.69 -7.18 -0.79
N LEU A 166 -22.48 -8.06 -1.77
CA LEU A 166 -21.18 -8.20 -2.42
C LEU A 166 -20.82 -6.91 -3.18
N TRP A 167 -19.78 -6.21 -2.71
CA TRP A 167 -19.17 -5.06 -3.40
C TRP A 167 -20.06 -3.81 -3.50
N ALA A 168 -20.99 -3.61 -2.55
CA ALA A 168 -21.68 -2.34 -2.33
C ALA A 168 -20.79 -1.36 -1.56
#